data_AF-A0A1H1CPN6-F1
#
_entry.id   AF-A0A1H1CPN6-F1
#
_cell.length_a   1.000
_cell.length_b   1.000
_cell.length_c   1.000
_cell.angle_alpha   90.00
_cell.angle_beta   90.00
_cell.angle_gamma   90.00
#
_symmetry.space_group_name_H-M   'P 1'
#
loop_
_entity.id
_entity.type
_entity.pdbx_description
1 polymer ?
#
loop_
_entity_poly.entity_id
_entity_poly.type
_entity_poly.pdbx_seq_one_letter_code
_entity_poly.pdbx_strand_id
1 'polypeptide(L)'
;MPSRSQRPQVVARVAAAMLGGYAFAWGIVATGASLMVAAGMDFHDAEFLGSMIGVLAFLGVFLWAIAARRLRWVWLVTVVGGGALAATGSFVQSLLV
;
A
#
# COMPACT_ATOMS: atom_id res chain seq x y z
N MET A 1 1.22 37.96 -6.23
CA MET A 1 2.45 37.23 -5.86
C MET A 1 2.05 35.81 -5.49
N PRO A 2 2.48 34.74 -6.19
CA PRO A 2 2.14 33.37 -5.81
C PRO A 2 2.74 33.09 -4.43
N SER A 3 1.91 32.69 -3.48
CA SER A 3 2.29 32.41 -2.10
C SER A 3 3.29 31.24 -2.05
N ARG A 4 4.40 31.44 -1.34
CA ARG A 4 5.51 30.47 -1.14
C ARG A 4 5.09 29.15 -0.45
N SER A 5 3.81 28.93 -0.15
CA SER A 5 3.28 27.80 0.62
C SER A 5 2.67 26.65 -0.20
N GLN A 6 2.40 26.80 -1.51
CA GLN A 6 1.70 25.77 -2.29
C GLN A 6 2.61 24.64 -2.82
N ARG A 7 3.83 24.96 -3.23
CA ARG A 7 4.80 23.99 -3.80
C ARG A 7 5.14 22.85 -2.84
N PRO A 8 5.54 23.09 -1.57
CA PRO A 8 5.89 21.99 -0.67
C PRO A 8 4.68 21.09 -0.33
N GLN A 9 3.46 21.64 -0.36
CA GLN A 9 2.25 20.88 -0.10
C GLN A 9 1.90 19.92 -1.24
N VAL A 10 2.12 20.34 -2.50
CA VAL A 10 1.95 19.48 -3.67
C VAL A 10 3.02 18.38 -3.68
N VAL A 11 4.28 18.73 -3.41
CA VAL A 11 5.37 17.75 -3.32
C VAL A 11 5.10 16.72 -2.23
N ALA A 12 4.65 17.15 -1.04
CA ALA A 12 4.30 16.25 0.04
C ALA A 12 3.12 15.32 -0.32
N ARG A 13 2.15 15.81 -1.12
CA ARG A 13 1.04 14.98 -1.63
C ARG A 13 1.51 13.91 -2.60
N VAL A 14 2.34 14.29 -3.57
CA VAL A 14 2.90 13.34 -4.54
C VAL A 14 3.78 12.32 -3.83
N ALA A 15 4.63 12.76 -2.90
CA ALA A 15 5.45 11.87 -2.09
C ALA A 15 4.59 10.91 -1.24
N ALA A 16 3.50 11.38 -0.63
CA ALA A 16 2.58 10.52 0.10
C ALA A 16 1.88 9.50 -0.80
N ALA A 17 1.44 9.93 -1.99
CA ALA A 17 0.78 9.07 -2.96
C ALA A 17 1.73 7.98 -3.48
N MET A 18 2.99 8.33 -3.77
CA MET A 18 3.99 7.39 -4.26
C MET A 18 4.52 6.50 -3.14
N LEU A 19 5.12 7.06 -2.09
CA LEU A 19 5.77 6.28 -1.03
C LEU A 19 4.75 5.54 -0.16
N GLY A 20 3.70 6.25 0.26
CA GLY A 20 2.62 5.64 1.03
C GLY A 20 1.84 4.62 0.20
N GLY A 21 1.45 4.99 -1.03
CA GLY A 21 0.78 4.07 -1.94
C GLY A 21 1.58 2.80 -2.18
N TYR A 22 2.89 2.92 -2.41
CA TYR A 22 3.77 1.79 -2.64
C TYR A 22 3.89 0.89 -1.41
N ALA A 23 4.13 1.47 -0.22
CA ALA A 23 4.20 0.71 1.03
C ALA A 23 2.89 -0.04 1.32
N PHE A 24 1.75 0.61 1.06
CA PHE A 24 0.43 0.01 1.25
C PHE A 24 0.16 -1.13 0.26
N ALA A 25 0.45 -0.89 -1.03
CA ALA A 25 0.31 -1.91 -2.07
C ALA A 25 1.19 -3.12 -1.77
N TRP A 26 2.44 -2.89 -1.36
CA TRP A 26 3.35 -3.96 -0.96
C TRP A 26 2.81 -4.77 0.22
N GLY A 27 2.27 -4.10 1.25
CA GLY A 27 1.59 -4.78 2.36
C GLY A 27 0.41 -5.64 1.91
N ILE A 28 -0.41 -5.16 0.97
CA ILE A 28 -1.51 -5.93 0.38
C ILE A 28 -0.99 -7.15 -0.37
N VAL A 29 0.04 -7.00 -1.22
CA VAL A 29 0.61 -8.11 -1.98
C VAL A 29 1.15 -9.17 -1.02
N ALA A 30 1.96 -8.76 -0.03
CA ALA A 30 2.54 -9.66 0.96
C ALA A 30 1.45 -10.42 1.72
N THR A 31 0.46 -9.70 2.26
CA THR A 31 -0.65 -10.31 3.01
C THR A 31 -1.48 -11.24 2.13
N GLY A 32 -1.87 -10.76 0.95
CA GLY A 32 -2.71 -11.50 0.01
C GLY A 32 -2.04 -12.78 -0.46
N ALA A 33 -0.78 -12.71 -0.87
CA ALA A 33 0.00 -13.88 -1.28
C ALA A 33 0.13 -14.88 -0.12
N SER A 34 0.52 -14.44 1.08
CA SER A 34 0.67 -15.35 2.23
C SER A 34 -0.66 -16.01 2.64
N LEU A 35 -1.79 -15.30 2.58
CA LEU A 35 -3.12 -15.86 2.88
C LEU A 35 -3.58 -16.85 1.80
N MET A 36 -3.31 -16.57 0.52
CA MET A 36 -3.66 -17.48 -0.57
C MET A 36 -2.84 -18.77 -0.49
N VAL A 37 -1.55 -18.67 -0.16
CA VAL A 37 -0.71 -19.86 0.10
C VAL A 37 -1.22 -20.62 1.34
N ALA A 38 -1.60 -19.92 2.41
CA ALA A 38 -2.22 -20.55 3.58
C ALA A 38 -3.52 -21.29 3.22
N ALA A 39 -4.26 -20.81 2.20
CA ALA A 39 -5.46 -21.44 1.68
C ALA A 39 -5.18 -22.61 0.70
N GLY A 40 -3.91 -22.94 0.46
CA GLY A 40 -3.49 -24.07 -0.39
C GLY A 40 -3.25 -23.72 -1.87
N MET A 41 -3.19 -22.43 -2.22
CA MET A 41 -2.79 -21.99 -3.56
C MET A 41 -1.27 -22.14 -3.76
N ASP A 42 -0.85 -22.44 -4.98
CA ASP A 42 0.58 -22.41 -5.32
C ASP A 42 1.16 -21.00 -5.11
N PHE A 43 2.41 -20.93 -4.65
CA PHE A 43 3.06 -19.65 -4.35
C PHE A 43 3.14 -18.75 -5.59
N HIS A 44 3.40 -19.32 -6.76
CA HIS A 44 3.54 -18.55 -7.99
C HIS A 44 2.20 -17.91 -8.41
N ASP A 45 1.11 -18.66 -8.32
CA ASP A 45 -0.24 -18.17 -8.63
C ASP A 45 -0.69 -17.11 -7.62
N ALA A 46 -0.38 -17.33 -6.33
CA ALA A 46 -0.69 -16.40 -5.25
C ALA A 46 0.07 -15.07 -5.38
N GLU A 47 1.37 -15.12 -5.73
CA GLU A 47 2.17 -13.92 -5.94
C GLU A 47 1.70 -13.14 -7.18
N PHE A 48 1.34 -13.84 -8.26
CA PHE A 48 0.84 -13.21 -9.48
C PHE A 48 -0.50 -12.51 -9.25
N LEU A 49 -1.46 -13.21 -8.64
CA LEU A 49 -2.77 -12.66 -8.31
C LEU A 49 -2.65 -11.53 -7.28
N GLY A 50 -1.82 -11.71 -6.26
CA GLY A 50 -1.49 -10.70 -5.27
C GLY A 50 -0.94 -9.43 -5.92
N SER A 51 -0.02 -9.56 -6.87
CA SER A 51 0.54 -8.44 -7.62
C SER A 51 -0.50 -7.70 -8.47
N MET A 52 -1.43 -8.41 -9.11
CA MET A 52 -2.54 -7.75 -9.83
C MET A 52 -3.41 -6.92 -8.88
N ILE A 53 -3.74 -7.45 -7.71
CA ILE A 53 -4.49 -6.72 -6.67
C ILE A 53 -3.67 -5.54 -6.15
N GLY A 54 -2.37 -5.72 -5.94
CA GLY A 54 -1.44 -4.68 -5.50
C GLY A 54 -1.41 -3.47 -6.43
N VAL A 55 -1.39 -3.69 -7.74
CA VAL A 55 -1.46 -2.61 -8.75
C VAL A 55 -2.77 -1.83 -8.65
N LEU A 56 -3.90 -2.53 -8.51
CA LEU A 56 -5.21 -1.89 -8.35
C LEU A 56 -5.30 -1.09 -7.04
N ALA A 57 -4.77 -1.65 -5.95
CA ALA A 57 -4.70 -0.97 -4.67
C ALA A 57 -3.81 0.28 -4.72
N PHE A 58 -2.64 0.18 -5.37
CA PHE A 58 -1.74 1.33 -5.60
C PHE A 58 -2.48 2.45 -6.34
N LEU A 59 -3.17 2.12 -7.43
CA LEU A 59 -3.94 3.10 -8.19
C LEU A 59 -5.05 3.75 -7.34
N GLY A 60 -5.82 2.95 -6.60
CA GLY A 60 -6.88 3.44 -5.71
C GLY A 60 -6.35 4.40 -4.65
N VAL A 61 -5.24 4.03 -3.99
CA VAL A 61 -4.58 4.87 -2.99
C VAL A 61 -3.97 6.13 -3.60
N PHE A 62 -3.40 6.03 -4.80
CA PHE A 62 -2.83 7.17 -5.52
C PHE A 62 -3.92 8.21 -5.84
N LEU A 63 -5.05 7.77 -6.38
CA LEU A 63 -6.20 8.64 -6.65
C LEU A 63 -6.79 9.22 -5.36
N TRP A 64 -6.88 8.40 -4.31
CA TRP A 64 -7.37 8.84 -3.01
C TRP A 64 -6.46 9.90 -2.37
N ALA A 65 -5.13 9.74 -2.46
CA ALA A 65 -4.17 10.69 -1.94
C ALA A 65 -4.31 12.09 -2.57
N ILE A 66 -4.69 12.15 -3.84
CA ILE A 66 -4.96 13.39 -4.57
C ILE A 66 -6.31 13.99 -4.16
N ALA A 67 -7.36 13.16 -4.06
CA ALA A 67 -8.70 13.59 -3.66
C ALA A 67 -8.82 13.97 -2.17
N ALA A 68 -7.93 13.44 -1.33
CA ALA A 68 -8.00 13.60 0.12
C ALA A 68 -7.73 15.05 0.57
N ARG A 69 -8.68 15.57 1.35
CA ARG A 69 -8.60 16.91 1.95
C ARG A 69 -7.58 17.01 3.09
N ARG A 70 -7.24 15.89 3.75
CA ARG A 70 -6.33 15.82 4.90
C ARG A 70 -5.19 14.83 4.67
N LEU A 71 -4.01 15.33 4.35
CA LEU A 71 -2.84 14.52 4.01
C LEU A 71 -2.34 13.62 5.15
N ARG A 72 -2.54 14.04 6.41
CA ARG A 72 -2.20 13.25 7.60
C ARG A 72 -2.89 11.88 7.66
N TRP A 73 -4.12 11.78 7.16
CA TRP A 73 -4.87 10.52 7.15
C TRP A 73 -4.38 9.60 6.04
N VAL A 74 -3.98 10.16 4.90
CA VAL A 74 -3.37 9.39 3.81
C VAL A 74 -2.08 8.73 4.33
N TRP A 75 -1.20 9.50 4.96
CA TRP A 75 0.03 8.98 5.56
C TRP A 75 -0.23 7.91 6.62
N LEU A 76 -1.16 8.16 7.54
CA LEU A 76 -1.52 7.19 8.57
C LEU A 76 -2.01 5.87 7.96
N VAL A 77 -3.00 5.92 7.07
CA VAL A 77 -3.58 4.71 6.49
C VAL A 77 -2.57 3.97 5.62
N THR A 78 -1.77 4.68 4.84
CA THR A 78 -0.81 4.04 3.95
C THR A 78 0.39 3.44 4.67
N VAL A 79 1.01 4.18 5.59
CA VAL A 79 2.19 3.71 6.31
C VAL A 79 1.81 2.72 7.42
N VAL A 80 0.82 3.06 8.25
CA VAL A 80 0.41 2.18 9.35
C VAL A 80 -0.38 0.99 8.81
N GLY A 81 -1.31 1.21 7.88
CA GLY A 81 -2.06 0.12 7.26
C GLY A 81 -1.16 -0.78 6.41
N GLY A 82 -0.26 -0.20 5.61
CA GLY A 82 0.71 -0.97 4.82
C GLY A 82 1.67 -1.76 5.68
N GLY A 83 2.21 -1.16 6.74
CA GLY A 83 3.08 -1.84 7.70
C GLY A 83 2.37 -2.95 8.47
N ALA A 84 1.12 -2.72 8.92
CA ALA A 84 0.33 -3.73 9.61
C ALA A 84 -0.01 -4.92 8.70
N LEU A 85 -0.36 -4.64 7.44
CA LEU A 85 -0.57 -5.67 6.43
C LEU A 85 0.71 -6.46 6.20
N ALA A 86 1.82 -5.80 5.87
CA ALA A 86 3.10 -6.48 5.67
C ALA A 86 3.50 -7.36 6.87
N ALA A 87 3.35 -6.85 8.10
CA ALA A 87 3.62 -7.62 9.31
C ALA A 87 2.70 -8.85 9.44
N THR A 88 1.42 -8.70 9.08
CA THR A 88 0.45 -9.80 9.08
C THR A 88 0.81 -10.85 8.04
N GLY A 89 1.12 -10.44 6.81
CA GLY A 89 1.58 -11.33 5.75
C GLY A 89 2.84 -12.09 6.12
N SER A 90 3.87 -11.38 6.60
CA SER A 90 5.11 -12.00 7.07
C SER A 90 4.88 -12.98 8.23
N PHE A 91 3.99 -12.64 9.17
CA PHE A 91 3.64 -13.54 10.27
C PHE A 91 2.95 -14.81 9.76
N VAL A 92 1.93 -14.68 8.90
CA VAL A 92 1.26 -15.84 8.28
C VAL A 92 2.27 -16.69 7.52
N GLN A 93 3.15 -16.09 6.73
CA GLN A 93 4.16 -16.82 5.97
C GLN A 93 5.16 -17.54 6.88
N SER A 94 5.52 -16.95 8.03
CA SER A 94 6.40 -17.60 9.01
C SER A 94 5.79 -18.84 9.67
N LEU A 95 4.47 -19.00 9.62
CA LEU A 95 3.78 -20.20 10.12
C LEU A 95 3.70 -21.32 9.06
N LEU A 96 3.98 -21.00 7.79
CA LEU A 96 3.88 -21.93 6.65
C LEU A 96 5.24 -22.49 6.21
N VAL A 97 6.34 -21.87 6.66
CA VAL A 97 7.74 -22.30 6.42
C VAL A 97 8.24 -23.09 7.62
#